data_AF-A0A1G6JZR8-F1
#
_entry.id   AF-A0A1G6JZR8-F1
#
_cell.length_a   1.000
_cell.length_b   1.000
_cell.length_c   1.000
_cell.angle_alpha   90.00
_cell.angle_beta   90.00
_cell.angle_gamma   90.00
#
_symmetry.space_group_name_H-M   'P 1'
#
loop_
_entity.id
_entity.type
_entity.pdbx_description
1 polymer ?
#
loop_
_entity_poly.entity_id
_entity_poly.type
_entity_poly.pdbx_seq_one_letter_code
_entity_poly.pdbx_strand_id
1 'polypeptide(L)'
;MADRSPRTRLDAPRELRRRPLVRRPAYDSDTFGVFAEQFARFMGTAKFLLYMTGFVVIWVVWNLVAPEAARWDDYPFIFLTLMLSLQASYAAPLILLAQNRQEARDRVIAEQDRQADARAHADMEFLAREVASLRMAVGEVATRDFLRSELRSLLSELDERAESHAAEDEPGRPST
;
A
#
# COMPACT_ATOMS: atom_id res chain seq x y z
N MET A 1 45.30 17.21 40.54
CA MET A 1 45.55 16.73 39.17
C MET A 1 44.76 15.44 39.03
N ALA A 2 43.52 15.53 38.53
CA ALA A 2 42.58 14.41 38.51
C ALA A 2 42.73 13.63 37.21
N ASP A 3 43.20 12.39 37.31
CA ASP A 3 43.25 11.45 36.21
C ASP A 3 41.82 11.03 35.83
N ARG A 4 41.41 11.30 34.58
CA ARG A 4 40.14 10.85 34.01
C ARG A 4 40.43 9.79 32.96
N SER A 5 40.56 8.55 33.41
CA SER A 5 40.54 7.38 32.53
C SER A 5 39.15 7.22 31.88
N PRO A 6 39.03 7.21 30.54
CA PRO A 6 37.76 7.03 29.87
C PRO A 6 37.35 5.55 29.91
N ARG A 7 36.18 5.26 30.49
CA ARG A 7 35.58 3.92 30.53
C ARG A 7 35.14 3.50 29.13
N THR A 8 35.90 2.60 28.52
CA THR A 8 35.52 1.87 27.29
C THR A 8 34.28 1.01 27.58
N ARG A 9 33.13 1.40 27.02
CA ARG A 9 31.91 0.57 27.02
C ARG A 9 32.11 -0.60 26.05
N LEU A 10 31.97 -1.82 26.57
CA LEU A 10 32.19 -3.09 25.87
C LEU A 10 30.87 -3.79 25.49
N ASP A 11 29.84 -3.04 25.12
CA ASP A 11 28.51 -3.59 24.78
C ASP A 11 28.09 -3.25 23.35
N ALA A 12 28.92 -3.63 22.38
CA ALA A 12 28.49 -3.74 20.99
C ALA A 12 28.73 -5.18 20.53
N PRO A 13 27.69 -5.96 20.18
CA PRO A 13 27.91 -7.28 19.63
C PRO A 13 28.72 -7.14 18.36
N ARG A 14 29.91 -7.76 18.35
CA ARG A 14 30.74 -7.91 17.16
C ARG A 14 29.95 -8.69 16.12
N GLU A 15 29.32 -7.99 15.20
CA GLU A 15 28.82 -8.61 13.97
C GLU A 15 30.04 -9.18 13.23
N LEU A 16 30.20 -10.51 13.31
CA LEU A 16 31.12 -11.22 12.45
C LEU A 16 30.70 -10.94 11.02
N ARG A 17 31.41 -9.99 10.41
CA ARG A 17 31.38 -9.65 8.99
C ARG A 17 31.77 -10.89 8.19
N ARG A 18 30.81 -11.82 8.01
CA ARG A 18 30.90 -12.96 7.12
C ARG A 18 31.07 -12.39 5.72
N ARG A 19 32.31 -12.36 5.23
CA ARG A 19 32.59 -12.13 3.81
C ARG A 19 31.82 -13.20 3.02
N PRO A 20 30.86 -12.85 2.15
CA PRO A 20 30.25 -13.85 1.28
C PRO A 20 31.32 -14.29 0.27
N LEU A 21 31.84 -15.51 0.46
CA LEU A 21 32.84 -16.14 -0.40
C LEU A 21 32.28 -16.53 -1.79
N VAL A 22 30.97 -16.35 -2.00
CA VAL A 22 30.29 -16.68 -3.25
C VAL A 22 29.93 -15.37 -3.94
N ARG A 23 30.74 -15.01 -4.95
CA ARG A 23 30.34 -14.05 -5.98
C ARG A 23 29.20 -14.71 -6.76
N ARG A 24 27.97 -14.57 -6.27
CA ARG A 24 26.79 -14.89 -7.08
C ARG A 24 26.96 -14.11 -8.38
N PRO A 25 26.93 -14.74 -9.55
CA PRO A 25 26.83 -13.99 -10.78
C PRO A 25 25.56 -13.15 -10.62
N ALA A 26 25.73 -11.83 -10.49
CA ALA A 26 24.65 -10.90 -10.69
C ALA A 26 24.31 -11.02 -12.17
N TYR A 27 23.50 -12.02 -12.48
CA TYR A 27 22.77 -12.05 -13.74
C TYR A 27 22.10 -10.70 -13.81
N ASP A 28 22.38 -9.96 -14.88
CA ASP A 28 21.87 -8.62 -15.12
C ASP A 28 20.34 -8.71 -15.26
N SER A 29 19.68 -8.76 -14.11
CA SER A 29 18.25 -8.99 -13.99
C SER A 29 17.45 -7.82 -14.52
N ASP A 30 18.06 -6.64 -14.62
CA ASP A 30 17.42 -5.44 -15.12
C ASP A 30 17.18 -5.50 -16.63
N THR A 31 18.16 -5.91 -17.44
CA THR A 31 17.99 -5.99 -18.91
C THR A 31 17.00 -7.08 -19.32
N PHE A 32 17.10 -8.28 -18.76
CA PHE A 32 16.13 -9.35 -18.99
C PHE A 32 14.75 -9.05 -18.40
N GLY A 33 14.70 -8.29 -17.30
CA GLY A 33 13.46 -7.86 -16.67
C GLY A 33 12.65 -6.91 -17.54
N VAL A 34 13.31 -5.90 -18.12
CA VAL A 34 12.67 -4.95 -19.04
C VAL A 34 12.17 -5.67 -20.30
N PHE A 35 12.97 -6.61 -20.84
CA PHE A 35 12.56 -7.42 -21.98
C PHE A 35 11.33 -8.28 -21.67
N ALA A 36 11.33 -8.99 -20.53
CA ALA A 36 10.19 -9.81 -20.10
C ALA A 36 8.92 -8.96 -19.86
N GLU A 37 9.05 -7.77 -19.26
CA GLU A 37 7.92 -6.86 -19.03
C GLU A 37 7.35 -6.28 -20.32
N GLN A 38 8.20 -5.97 -21.32
CA GLN A 38 7.75 -5.58 -22.65
C GLN A 38 7.08 -6.75 -23.39
N PHE A 39 7.65 -7.95 -23.31
CA PHE A 39 7.11 -9.15 -23.94
C PHE A 39 5.75 -9.56 -23.36
N ALA A 40 5.60 -9.48 -22.02
CA ALA A 40 4.33 -9.74 -21.34
C ALA A 40 3.23 -8.76 -21.76
N ARG A 41 3.55 -7.46 -21.85
CA ARG A 41 2.60 -6.44 -22.35
C ARG A 41 2.22 -6.67 -23.81
N PHE A 42 3.18 -7.09 -24.63
CA PHE A 42 2.94 -7.39 -26.04
C PHE A 42 2.03 -8.61 -26.23
N MET A 43 2.31 -9.71 -25.51
CA MET A 43 1.53 -10.95 -25.58
C MET A 43 0.11 -10.81 -25.02
N GLY A 44 -0.11 -9.93 -24.03
CA GLY A 44 -1.43 -9.64 -23.46
C GLY A 44 -2.36 -8.80 -24.35
N THR A 45 -1.89 -8.33 -25.51
CA THR A 45 -2.66 -7.47 -26.42
C THR A 45 -3.26 -8.28 -27.57
N ALA A 46 -4.53 -8.04 -27.93
CA ALA A 46 -5.20 -8.69 -29.07
C ALA A 46 -4.48 -8.52 -30.43
N LYS A 47 -3.63 -7.50 -30.55
CA LYS A 47 -2.78 -7.24 -31.71
C LYS A 47 -1.78 -8.37 -31.98
N PHE A 48 -1.23 -9.02 -30.94
CA PHE A 48 -0.28 -10.13 -31.13
C PHE A 48 -0.93 -11.30 -31.88
N LEU A 49 -2.14 -11.68 -31.45
CA LEU A 49 -2.91 -12.74 -32.10
C LEU A 49 -3.19 -12.40 -33.55
N LEU A 50 -3.58 -11.15 -33.85
CA LEU A 50 -3.81 -10.70 -35.22
C LEU A 50 -2.55 -10.83 -36.11
N TYR A 51 -1.39 -10.40 -35.61
CA TYR A 51 -0.12 -10.56 -36.33
C TYR A 51 0.26 -12.02 -36.54
N MET A 52 0.10 -12.87 -35.53
CA MET A 52 0.40 -14.30 -35.62
C MET A 52 -0.52 -15.01 -36.62
N THR A 53 -1.83 -14.74 -36.57
CA THR A 53 -2.78 -15.28 -37.54
C THR A 53 -2.47 -14.79 -38.95
N GLY A 54 -2.17 -13.50 -39.12
CA GLY A 54 -1.76 -12.94 -40.41
C GLY A 54 -0.51 -13.60 -40.96
N PHE A 55 0.51 -13.83 -40.11
CA PHE A 55 1.72 -14.54 -40.49
C PHE A 55 1.44 -15.96 -40.98
N VAL A 56 0.64 -16.74 -40.23
CA VAL A 56 0.26 -18.11 -40.61
C VAL A 56 -0.51 -18.12 -41.93
N VAL A 57 -1.48 -17.21 -42.10
CA VAL A 57 -2.27 -17.10 -43.34
C VAL A 57 -1.37 -16.75 -44.52
N ILE A 58 -0.49 -15.75 -44.38
CA ILE A 58 0.45 -15.35 -45.44
C ILE A 58 1.37 -16.52 -45.80
N TRP A 59 1.89 -17.26 -44.81
CA TRP A 59 2.75 -18.41 -45.05
C TRP A 59 2.06 -19.52 -45.84
N VAL A 60 0.83 -19.87 -45.42
CA VAL A 60 0.03 -20.90 -46.09
C VAL A 60 -0.34 -20.46 -47.51
N VAL A 61 -0.80 -19.22 -47.69
CA VAL A 61 -1.16 -18.68 -49.01
C VAL A 61 0.05 -18.65 -49.93
N TRP A 62 1.20 -18.21 -49.43
CA TRP A 62 2.45 -18.19 -50.20
C TRP A 62 2.82 -19.59 -50.68
N ASN A 63 2.87 -20.57 -49.77
CA ASN A 63 3.26 -21.93 -50.13
C ASN A 63 2.18 -22.68 -50.94
N LEU A 64 0.92 -22.25 -50.90
CA LEU A 64 -0.15 -22.86 -51.71
C LEU A 64 -0.18 -22.31 -53.14
N VAL A 65 0.04 -21.01 -53.32
CA VAL A 65 -0.12 -20.31 -54.61
C VAL A 65 1.21 -20.16 -55.35
N ALA A 66 2.35 -20.22 -54.67
CA ALA A 66 3.65 -20.11 -55.31
C ALA A 66 3.90 -21.27 -56.30
N PRO A 67 4.61 -21.02 -57.42
CA PRO A 67 5.06 -22.07 -58.33
C PRO A 67 5.91 -23.11 -57.60
N GLU A 68 5.89 -24.37 -58.07
CA GLU A 68 6.56 -25.49 -57.38
C GLU A 68 8.05 -25.25 -57.08
N ALA A 69 8.73 -24.45 -57.92
CA ALA A 69 10.12 -24.09 -57.74
C ALA A 69 10.38 -23.05 -56.61
N ALA A 70 9.34 -22.36 -56.14
CA ALA A 70 9.40 -21.31 -55.11
C ALA A 70 8.64 -21.69 -53.82
N ARG A 71 7.99 -22.86 -53.78
CA ARG A 71 7.41 -23.42 -52.55
C ARG A 71 8.56 -23.92 -51.67
N TRP A 72 8.58 -23.46 -50.42
CA TRP A 72 9.57 -23.90 -49.44
C TRP A 72 8.99 -24.87 -48.41
N ASP A 73 7.66 -24.92 -48.27
CA ASP A 73 6.95 -25.71 -47.27
C ASP A 73 5.65 -26.28 -47.87
N ASP A 74 5.75 -27.38 -48.60
CA ASP A 74 4.59 -28.07 -49.20
C ASP A 74 3.71 -28.74 -48.14
N TYR A 75 2.43 -28.96 -48.45
CA TYR A 75 1.49 -29.67 -47.57
C TYR A 75 2.10 -31.02 -47.14
N PRO A 76 2.27 -31.30 -45.83
CA PRO A 76 1.50 -30.78 -44.68
C PRO A 76 2.12 -29.60 -43.87
N PHE A 77 2.98 -28.77 -44.46
CA PHE A 77 3.62 -27.61 -43.79
C PHE A 77 4.51 -27.98 -42.59
N ILE A 78 5.51 -28.81 -42.84
CA ILE A 78 6.40 -29.32 -41.78
C ILE A 78 7.24 -28.19 -41.16
N PHE A 79 7.69 -27.21 -41.95
CA PHE A 79 8.52 -26.13 -41.42
C PHE A 79 7.71 -25.19 -40.54
N LEU A 80 6.50 -24.82 -40.96
CA LEU A 80 5.57 -24.06 -40.14
C LEU A 80 5.31 -24.78 -38.80
N THR A 81 5.06 -26.08 -38.86
CA THR A 81 4.79 -26.89 -37.65
C THR A 81 6.00 -26.94 -36.71
N LEU A 82 7.21 -27.15 -37.26
CA LEU A 82 8.45 -27.15 -36.47
C LEU A 82 8.68 -25.79 -35.83
N MET A 83 8.46 -24.70 -36.56
CA MET A 83 8.64 -23.36 -36.03
C MET A 83 7.63 -23.03 -34.92
N LEU A 84 6.34 -23.38 -35.09
CA LEU A 84 5.32 -23.18 -34.06
C LEU A 84 5.60 -24.01 -32.79
N SER A 85 6.07 -25.26 -32.95
CA SER A 85 6.43 -26.10 -31.81
C SER A 85 7.65 -25.57 -31.05
N LEU A 86 8.66 -25.08 -31.76
CA LEU A 86 9.81 -24.39 -31.15
C LEU A 86 9.39 -23.11 -30.44
N GLN A 87 8.52 -22.30 -31.07
CA GLN A 87 8.00 -21.07 -30.47
C GLN A 87 7.32 -21.37 -29.13
N ALA A 88 6.46 -22.38 -29.07
CA ALA A 88 5.79 -22.79 -27.84
C ALA A 88 6.79 -23.27 -26.77
N SER A 89 7.79 -24.05 -27.18
CA SER A 89 8.83 -24.57 -26.27
C SER A 89 9.66 -23.45 -25.62
N TYR A 90 10.03 -22.41 -26.37
CA TYR A 90 10.80 -21.28 -25.82
C TYR A 90 9.93 -20.25 -25.09
N ALA A 91 8.62 -20.19 -25.39
CA ALA A 91 7.70 -19.32 -24.67
C ALA A 91 7.58 -19.70 -23.18
N ALA A 92 7.50 -21.01 -22.87
CA ALA A 92 7.35 -21.48 -21.49
C ALA A 92 8.41 -20.96 -20.50
N PRO A 93 9.72 -21.10 -20.74
CA PRO A 93 10.75 -20.58 -19.83
C PRO A 93 10.75 -19.05 -19.73
N LEU A 94 10.44 -18.34 -20.82
CA LEU A 94 10.30 -16.89 -20.79
C LEU A 94 9.11 -16.43 -19.94
N ILE A 95 7.97 -17.11 -20.08
CA ILE A 95 6.76 -16.85 -19.28
C ILE A 95 7.04 -17.11 -17.81
N LEU A 96 7.72 -18.23 -17.47
CA LEU A 96 8.10 -18.53 -16.08
C LEU A 96 8.99 -17.43 -15.48
N LEU A 97 9.90 -16.87 -16.26
CA LEU A 97 10.77 -15.79 -15.78
C LEU A 97 10.00 -14.48 -15.57
N ALA A 98 9.04 -14.18 -16.46
CA ALA A 98 8.13 -13.05 -16.29
C ALA A 98 7.24 -13.23 -15.05
N GLN A 99 6.70 -14.44 -14.83
CA GLN A 99 5.87 -14.80 -13.68
C GLN A 99 6.62 -14.66 -12.36
N ASN A 100 7.83 -15.21 -12.25
CA ASN A 100 8.66 -15.07 -11.04
C ASN A 100 8.87 -13.60 -10.61
N ARG A 101 8.94 -12.68 -11.59
CA ARG A 101 9.06 -11.25 -11.28
C ARG A 101 7.74 -10.62 -10.86
N GLN A 102 6.62 -10.99 -11.48
CA GLN A 102 5.31 -10.50 -11.05
C GLN A 102 5.01 -10.99 -9.62
N GLU A 103 5.23 -12.27 -9.33
CA GLU A 103 5.05 -12.83 -7.99
C GLU A 103 5.91 -12.13 -6.92
N ALA A 104 7.14 -11.73 -7.28
CA ALA A 104 8.00 -10.97 -6.37
C ALA A 104 7.45 -9.57 -6.08
N ARG A 105 6.91 -8.87 -7.09
CA ARG A 105 6.24 -7.56 -6.91
C ARG A 105 4.96 -7.71 -6.07
N ASP A 106 4.13 -8.69 -6.41
CA ASP A 106 2.87 -8.98 -5.74
C ASP A 106 3.10 -9.33 -4.25
N ARG A 107 4.17 -10.07 -3.93
CA ARG A 107 4.56 -10.36 -2.55
C ARG A 107 4.88 -9.09 -1.76
N VAL A 108 5.64 -8.15 -2.35
CA VAL A 108 5.99 -6.88 -1.67
C VAL A 108 4.74 -6.04 -1.42
N ILE A 109 3.86 -5.94 -2.42
CA ILE A 109 2.58 -5.22 -2.29
C ILE A 109 1.74 -5.85 -1.17
N ALA A 110 1.62 -7.18 -1.14
CA ALA A 110 0.88 -7.89 -0.10
C ALA A 110 1.49 -7.76 1.31
N GLU A 111 2.81 -7.59 1.42
CA GLU A 111 3.46 -7.29 2.71
C GLU A 111 3.17 -5.88 3.18
N GLN A 112 3.20 -4.91 2.27
CA GLN A 112 2.87 -3.52 2.58
C GLN A 112 1.41 -3.35 2.97
N ASP A 113 0.50 -4.01 2.25
CA ASP A 113 -0.93 -4.01 2.53
C ASP A 113 -1.22 -4.56 3.93
N ARG A 114 -0.62 -5.72 4.27
CA ARG A 114 -0.70 -6.28 5.63
C ARG A 114 -0.19 -5.34 6.72
N GLN A 115 0.90 -4.59 6.46
CA GLN A 115 1.41 -3.61 7.42
C GLN A 115 0.49 -2.39 7.54
N ALA A 116 -0.11 -1.94 6.43
CA ALA A 116 -1.06 -0.85 6.43
C ALA A 116 -2.34 -1.23 7.20
N ASP A 117 -2.88 -2.43 6.97
CA ASP A 117 -4.03 -2.96 7.70
C ASP A 117 -3.77 -3.06 9.19
N ALA A 118 -2.59 -3.56 9.59
CA ALA A 118 -2.22 -3.64 10.99
C ALA A 118 -2.15 -2.24 11.66
N ARG A 119 -1.65 -1.23 10.95
CA ARG A 119 -1.64 0.16 11.44
C ARG A 119 -3.05 0.74 11.50
N ALA A 120 -3.87 0.52 10.48
CA ALA A 120 -5.25 0.98 10.45
C ALA A 120 -6.08 0.38 11.59
N HIS A 121 -5.89 -0.90 11.91
CA HIS A 121 -6.50 -1.53 13.07
C HIS A 121 -6.06 -0.87 14.39
N ALA A 122 -4.76 -0.60 14.57
CA ALA A 122 -4.24 0.07 15.76
C ALA A 122 -4.77 1.51 15.90
N ASP A 123 -4.82 2.26 14.79
CA ASP A 123 -5.36 3.62 14.76
C ASP A 123 -6.85 3.64 15.11
N MET A 124 -7.60 2.66 14.60
CA MET A 124 -9.02 2.50 14.93
C MET A 124 -9.23 2.18 16.41
N GLU A 125 -8.41 1.30 16.99
CA GLU A 125 -8.45 1.03 18.43
C GLU A 125 -8.10 2.27 19.26
N PHE A 126 -7.11 3.04 18.83
CA PHE A 126 -6.73 4.28 19.50
C PHE A 126 -7.87 5.30 19.45
N LEU A 127 -8.44 5.53 18.26
CA LEU A 127 -9.60 6.41 18.09
C LEU A 127 -10.81 5.94 18.90
N ALA A 128 -11.07 4.63 18.96
CA ALA A 128 -12.16 4.08 19.78
C ALA A 128 -11.95 4.36 21.27
N ARG A 129 -10.72 4.23 21.77
CA ARG A 129 -10.38 4.58 23.17
C ARG A 129 -10.51 6.07 23.43
N GLU A 130 -10.05 6.92 22.51
CA GLU A 130 -10.20 8.38 22.64
C GLU A 130 -11.66 8.84 22.56
N VAL A 131 -12.48 8.22 21.72
CA VAL A 131 -13.93 8.51 21.69
C VAL A 131 -14.60 8.06 22.99
N ALA A 132 -14.18 6.92 23.55
CA ALA A 132 -14.70 6.44 24.84
C ALA A 132 -14.31 7.37 26.00
N SER A 133 -13.05 7.83 26.05
CA SER A 133 -12.57 8.78 27.07
C SER A 133 -13.28 10.12 26.94
N LEU A 134 -13.42 10.64 25.71
CA LEU A 134 -14.15 11.88 25.44
C LEU A 134 -15.62 11.76 25.86
N ARG A 135 -16.28 10.63 25.57
CA ARG A 135 -17.67 10.38 25.99
C ARG A 135 -17.81 10.37 27.52
N MET A 136 -16.87 9.77 28.24
CA MET A 136 -16.88 9.79 29.71
C MET A 136 -16.70 11.20 30.26
N ALA A 137 -15.71 11.95 29.76
CA ALA A 137 -15.44 13.32 30.17
C ALA A 137 -16.64 14.26 29.92
N VAL A 138 -17.27 14.14 28.74
CA VAL A 138 -18.51 14.89 28.43
C VAL A 138 -19.67 14.43 29.32
N GLY A 139 -19.78 13.14 29.60
CA GLY A 139 -20.81 12.58 30.48
C GLY A 139 -20.75 13.14 31.92
N GLU A 140 -19.54 13.33 32.46
CA GLU A 140 -19.35 13.91 33.80
C GLU A 140 -19.73 15.40 33.84
N VAL A 141 -19.31 16.19 32.86
CA VAL A 141 -19.58 17.64 32.80
C VAL A 141 -21.04 17.94 32.44
N ALA A 142 -21.72 17.05 31.72
CA ALA A 142 -23.11 17.22 31.31
C ALA A 142 -24.13 16.54 32.25
N THR A 143 -23.76 16.28 33.51
CA THR A 143 -24.74 15.72 34.45
C THR A 143 -25.85 16.74 34.68
N ARG A 144 -27.12 16.35 34.46
CA ARG A 144 -28.30 17.23 34.58
C ARG A 144 -28.29 18.01 35.89
N ASP A 145 -27.85 17.38 36.97
CA ASP A 145 -27.83 17.99 38.30
C ASP A 145 -26.75 19.07 38.44
N PHE A 146 -25.60 18.93 37.78
CA PHE A 146 -24.56 19.97 37.72
C PHE A 146 -25.01 21.16 36.87
N LEU A 147 -25.55 20.93 35.67
CA LEU A 147 -26.13 22.01 34.87
C LEU A 147 -27.27 22.72 35.61
N ARG A 148 -28.07 21.97 36.38
CA ARG A 148 -29.16 22.52 37.17
C ARG A 148 -28.66 23.32 38.37
N SER A 149 -27.64 22.85 39.08
CA SER A 149 -27.05 23.60 40.18
C SER A 149 -26.41 24.89 39.68
N GLU A 150 -25.75 24.85 38.52
CA GLU A 150 -25.07 26.04 37.98
C GLU A 150 -26.03 27.06 37.38
N LEU A 151 -27.08 26.60 36.69
CA LEU A 151 -28.19 27.49 36.31
C LEU A 151 -28.87 28.13 37.52
N ARG A 152 -29.02 27.38 38.62
CA ARG A 152 -29.64 27.90 39.86
C ARG A 152 -28.71 28.86 40.59
N SER A 153 -27.41 28.57 40.64
CA SER A 153 -26.37 29.45 41.19
C SER A 153 -26.34 30.78 40.45
N LEU A 154 -26.27 30.76 39.12
CA LEU A 154 -26.29 31.97 38.29
C LEU A 154 -27.59 32.77 38.42
N LEU A 155 -28.74 32.09 38.52
CA LEU A 155 -30.03 32.76 38.77
C LEU A 155 -30.06 33.46 40.13
N SER A 156 -29.57 32.78 41.19
CA SER A 156 -29.47 33.34 42.55
C SER A 156 -28.60 34.59 42.57
N GLU A 157 -27.45 34.54 41.88
CA GLU A 157 -26.50 35.66 41.81
C GLU A 157 -27.10 36.88 41.09
N LEU A 158 -28.00 36.66 40.11
CA LEU A 158 -28.73 37.72 39.44
C LEU A 158 -29.85 38.31 40.32
N ASP A 159 -30.60 37.47 41.05
CA ASP A 159 -31.63 37.93 42.00
C ASP A 159 -31.01 38.78 43.12
N GLU A 160 -29.90 38.33 43.72
CA GLU A 160 -29.18 39.11 44.74
C GLU A 160 -28.71 40.48 44.20
N ARG A 161 -28.25 40.54 42.95
CA ARG A 161 -27.89 41.81 42.30
C ARG A 161 -29.11 42.71 42.06
N ALA A 162 -30.25 42.13 41.73
CA ALA A 162 -31.49 42.87 41.53
C ALA A 162 -32.02 43.42 42.87
N GLU A 163 -31.98 42.64 43.93
CA GLU A 163 -32.34 43.06 45.29
C GLU A 163 -31.39 44.12 45.83
N SER A 164 -30.07 43.98 45.63
CA SER A 164 -29.11 45.00 46.04
C SER A 164 -29.35 46.33 45.31
N HIS A 165 -29.68 46.28 44.02
CA HIS A 165 -30.06 47.47 43.27
C HIS A 165 -31.38 48.09 43.76
N ALA A 166 -32.37 47.27 44.15
CA ALA A 166 -33.63 47.76 44.70
C ALA A 166 -33.49 48.36 46.10
N ALA A 167 -32.58 47.83 46.93
CA ALA A 167 -32.30 48.32 48.28
C ALA A 167 -31.48 49.62 48.28
N GLU A 168 -30.58 49.81 47.30
CA GLU A 168 -29.92 51.10 47.09
C GLU A 168 -30.89 52.20 46.63
N ASP A 169 -32.04 51.82 46.05
CA ASP A 169 -33.08 52.73 45.55
C ASP A 169 -34.19 53.03 46.57
N GLU A 170 -34.14 52.54 47.82
CA GLU A 170 -35.12 52.88 48.87
C GLU A 170 -34.57 53.95 49.87
N PRO A 171 -34.87 55.25 49.70
CA PRO A 171 -34.46 56.29 50.63
C PRO A 171 -35.51 56.42 51.74
N GLY A 172 -35.15 55.92 52.93
CA GLY A 172 -35.56 56.43 54.24
C GLY A 172 -37.06 56.59 54.52
N ARG A 173 -37.61 55.69 55.35
CA ARG A 173 -38.80 56.02 56.16
C ARG A 173 -38.50 55.87 57.66
N PRO A 174 -38.62 56.95 58.46
CA PRO A 174 -38.35 56.91 59.89
C PRO A 174 -39.54 56.34 60.67
N SER A 175 -39.23 55.50 61.65
CA SER A 175 -40.17 54.89 62.60
C SER A 175 -40.54 55.87 63.73
N THR A 176 -41.84 56.16 63.87
CA THR A 176 -42.45 56.72 65.09
C THR A 176 -42.68 55.66 66.15
#